data_AF-A0A4Y1RIK4-F1
#
_entry.id   AF-A0A4Y1RIK4-F1
#
_cell.length_a   1.000
_cell.length_b   1.000
_cell.length_c   1.000
_cell.angle_alpha   90.00
_cell.angle_beta   90.00
_cell.angle_gamma   90.00
#
_symmetry.space_group_name_H-M   'P 1'
#
loop_
_entity.id
_entity.type
_entity.pdbx_description
1 polymer ?
#
loop_
_entity_poly.entity_id
_entity_poly.type
_entity_poly.pdbx_seq_one_letter_code
_entity_poly.pdbx_strand_id
1 'polypeptide(L)'
;MHFGLARLVERSSEEDMVATRVVGTPGYIPPESVRELQMTSKTDVYAFGVVVAELITGQRAIVRDNREPKRMKSLSSVLYAVFQEKDPEAALEAKVDGNMKGSCPIEEVYKMAEIARRCSSEDPVDRPEMRDIVQTLSQILVCSIEWEASLGGKSQVFSGLIMSGR
;
A
#
# COMPACT_ATOMS: atom_id res chain seq x y z
N MET A 1 7.70 -13.54 -6.24
CA MET A 1 7.81 -12.28 -7.01
C MET A 1 7.93 -12.65 -8.48
N HIS A 2 7.13 -12.06 -9.36
CA HIS A 2 7.10 -12.40 -10.79
C HIS A 2 7.61 -11.18 -11.59
N PHE A 3 8.87 -11.21 -12.02
CA PHE A 3 9.48 -10.12 -12.79
C PHE A 3 9.18 -10.19 -14.29
N GLY A 4 8.34 -11.13 -14.74
CA GLY A 4 8.01 -11.31 -16.17
C GLY A 4 7.31 -10.12 -16.85
N LEU A 5 6.95 -9.09 -16.08
CA LEU A 5 6.36 -7.84 -16.56
C LEU A 5 7.28 -6.62 -16.33
N ALA A 6 8.47 -6.82 -15.74
CA ALA A 6 9.40 -5.72 -15.48
C ALA A 6 9.96 -5.17 -16.82
N ARG A 7 9.92 -3.86 -16.99
CA ARG A 7 10.51 -3.17 -18.15
C ARG A 7 11.55 -2.16 -17.69
N LEU A 8 12.67 -2.12 -18.41
CA LEU A 8 13.67 -1.08 -18.29
C LEU A 8 13.10 0.20 -18.93
N VAL A 9 13.01 1.27 -18.15
CA VAL A 9 12.70 2.61 -18.66
C VAL A 9 14.04 3.31 -18.89
N GLU A 10 14.47 3.41 -20.13
CA GLU A 10 15.64 4.21 -20.51
C GLU A 10 15.28 5.71 -20.43
N ARG A 11 16.19 6.53 -19.89
CA ARG A 11 15.99 7.98 -19.72
C ARG A 11 16.28 8.74 -21.02
N SER A 12 15.60 8.38 -22.11
CA SER A 12 15.71 9.11 -23.38
C SER A 12 14.33 9.39 -23.95
N SER A 13 14.01 10.69 -24.01
CA SER A 13 12.87 11.32 -24.70
C SER A 13 11.46 10.88 -24.28
N GLU A 14 10.62 11.88 -24.01
CA GLU A 14 9.23 11.78 -23.54
C GLU A 14 8.25 11.13 -24.55
N GLU A 15 8.73 10.35 -25.53
CA GLU A 15 7.97 9.89 -26.69
C GLU A 15 7.91 8.37 -26.90
N ASP A 16 8.55 7.54 -26.07
CA ASP A 16 8.43 6.06 -26.18
C ASP A 16 7.19 5.50 -25.45
N MET A 17 6.03 6.08 -25.71
CA MET A 17 4.71 5.56 -25.29
C MET A 17 4.28 4.38 -26.19
N VAL A 18 4.97 3.25 -26.07
CA VAL A 18 4.59 2.03 -26.79
C VAL A 18 3.37 1.39 -26.12
N ALA A 19 2.22 1.46 -26.80
CA ALA A 19 0.95 0.82 -26.45
C ALA A 19 1.16 -0.66 -26.06
N THR A 20 1.17 -0.95 -24.76
CA THR A 20 1.46 -2.28 -24.23
C THR A 20 0.18 -2.89 -23.72
N ARG A 21 -0.39 -3.89 -24.43
CA ARG A 21 -1.57 -4.68 -24.02
C ARG A 21 -1.60 -4.80 -22.50
N VAL A 22 -2.66 -4.32 -21.85
CA VAL A 22 -2.78 -4.31 -20.38
C VAL A 22 -2.63 -5.74 -19.86
N VAL A 23 -1.44 -6.09 -19.37
CA VAL A 23 -1.15 -7.36 -18.68
C VAL A 23 -0.84 -6.99 -17.24
N GLY A 24 -1.71 -7.39 -16.32
CA GLY A 24 -1.52 -7.14 -14.90
C GLY A 24 -2.50 -7.96 -14.06
N THR A 25 -2.22 -8.08 -12.78
CA THR A 25 -3.13 -8.78 -11.85
C THR A 25 -4.28 -7.84 -11.47
N PRO A 26 -5.55 -8.24 -11.67
CA PRO A 26 -6.70 -7.42 -11.28
C PRO A 26 -6.58 -6.96 -9.82
N GLY A 27 -6.81 -5.67 -9.58
CA GLY A 27 -6.70 -5.04 -8.26
C GLY A 27 -5.40 -4.27 -8.02
N TYR A 28 -4.34 -4.56 -8.78
CA TYR A 28 -3.04 -3.86 -8.70
C TYR A 28 -2.76 -2.93 -9.89
N ILE A 29 -3.63 -2.98 -10.91
CA ILE A 29 -3.49 -2.16 -12.11
C ILE A 29 -4.09 -0.78 -11.82
N PRO A 30 -3.31 0.31 -11.96
CA PRO A 30 -3.82 1.65 -11.77
C PRO A 30 -4.75 2.07 -12.93
N PRO A 31 -5.69 2.99 -12.72
CA PRO A 31 -6.73 3.33 -13.69
C PRO A 31 -6.18 3.89 -15.01
N GLU A 32 -5.08 4.64 -14.97
CA GLU A 32 -4.43 5.22 -16.15
C GLU A 32 -3.77 4.17 -17.04
N SER A 33 -3.23 3.08 -16.48
CA SER A 33 -2.64 1.99 -17.30
C SER A 33 -3.69 1.26 -18.13
N VAL A 34 -4.96 1.29 -17.71
CA VAL A 34 -6.09 0.75 -18.50
C VAL A 34 -6.48 1.69 -19.64
N ARG A 35 -6.37 3.01 -19.43
CA ARG A 35 -6.80 4.05 -20.37
C ARG A 35 -5.73 4.38 -21.41
N GLU A 36 -4.49 4.51 -20.97
CA GLU A 36 -3.39 5.12 -21.75
C GLU A 36 -2.26 4.13 -22.05
N LEU A 37 -2.32 2.91 -21.50
CA LEU A 37 -1.29 1.87 -21.65
C LEU A 37 0.13 2.34 -21.24
N GLN A 38 0.20 3.36 -20.38
CA GLN A 38 1.45 3.90 -19.86
C GLN A 38 1.94 3.07 -18.67
N MET A 39 3.26 2.80 -18.66
CA MET A 39 3.98 2.22 -17.54
C MET A 39 4.99 3.26 -17.05
N THR A 40 4.88 3.66 -15.78
CA THR A 40 5.73 4.68 -15.16
C THR A 40 6.13 4.23 -13.76
N SER A 41 7.08 4.90 -13.12
CA SER A 41 7.36 4.63 -11.69
C SER A 41 6.11 4.77 -10.82
N LYS A 42 5.15 5.62 -11.20
CA LYS A 42 3.89 5.81 -10.47
C LYS A 42 2.95 4.62 -10.58
N THR A 43 3.07 3.77 -11.61
CA THR A 43 2.26 2.54 -11.69
C THR A 43 2.74 1.52 -10.66
N ASP A 44 4.04 1.43 -10.42
CA ASP A 44 4.62 0.60 -9.36
C ASP A 44 4.26 1.13 -7.97
N VAL A 45 4.24 2.45 -7.79
CA VAL A 45 3.77 3.08 -6.54
C VAL A 45 2.32 2.71 -6.24
N TYR A 46 1.45 2.69 -7.24
CA TYR A 46 0.06 2.26 -7.04
C TYR A 46 -0.02 0.81 -6.57
N ALA A 47 0.64 -0.10 -7.28
CA ALA A 47 0.66 -1.52 -6.92
C ALA A 47 1.25 -1.73 -5.51
N PHE A 48 2.29 -0.96 -5.15
CA PHE A 48 2.84 -0.94 -3.80
C PHE A 48 1.80 -0.51 -2.76
N GLY A 49 1.06 0.58 -3.00
CA GLY A 49 -0.01 1.03 -2.11
C GLY A 49 -1.08 -0.02 -1.85
N VAL A 50 -1.47 -0.76 -2.89
CA VAL A 50 -2.39 -1.89 -2.76
C VAL A 50 -1.82 -2.99 -1.88
N VAL A 51 -0.55 -3.36 -2.06
CA VAL A 51 0.14 -4.35 -1.21
C VAL A 51 0.18 -3.89 0.25
N VAL A 52 0.49 -2.62 0.53
CA VAL A 52 0.46 -2.08 1.89
C VAL A 52 -0.95 -2.19 2.48
N ALA A 53 -2.01 -1.91 1.71
CA ALA A 53 -3.38 -2.09 2.16
C ALA A 53 -3.73 -3.58 2.45
N GLU A 54 -3.23 -4.52 1.64
CA GLU A 54 -3.40 -5.96 1.89
C GLU A 54 -2.72 -6.37 3.20
N LEU A 55 -1.51 -5.87 3.46
CA LEU A 55 -0.81 -6.11 4.73
C LEU A 55 -1.60 -5.56 5.92
N ILE A 56 -2.18 -4.38 5.79
CA ILE A 56 -2.94 -3.76 6.88
C ILE A 56 -4.24 -4.52 7.19
N THR A 57 -4.93 -5.00 6.15
CA THR A 57 -6.28 -5.55 6.30
C THR A 57 -6.30 -7.08 6.37
N GLY A 58 -5.22 -7.74 5.96
CA GLY A 58 -5.18 -9.19 5.74
C GLY A 58 -6.08 -9.65 4.57
N GLN A 59 -6.61 -8.71 3.78
CA GLN A 59 -7.54 -8.97 2.68
C GLN A 59 -6.81 -8.95 1.33
N ARG A 60 -7.43 -9.57 0.33
CA ARG A 60 -6.93 -9.58 -1.05
C ARG A 60 -7.21 -8.23 -1.73
N ALA A 61 -6.41 -7.85 -2.71
CA ALA A 61 -6.55 -6.61 -3.48
C ALA A 61 -7.95 -6.40 -4.11
N ILE A 62 -8.69 -7.49 -4.35
CA ILE A 62 -10.10 -7.44 -4.70
C ILE A 62 -10.90 -8.21 -3.65
N VAL A 63 -11.88 -7.53 -3.06
CA VAL A 63 -12.76 -8.06 -2.02
C VAL A 63 -14.22 -8.09 -2.49
N ARG A 64 -15.00 -9.02 -1.95
CA ARG A 64 -16.46 -9.04 -2.19
C ARG A 64 -17.13 -7.95 -1.37
N ASP A 65 -18.09 -7.26 -1.96
CA ASP A 65 -18.89 -6.28 -1.23
C ASP A 65 -19.79 -7.01 -0.22
N ASN A 66 -19.73 -6.58 1.04
CA ASN A 66 -20.50 -7.20 2.11
C ASN A 66 -22.02 -6.93 1.99
N ARG A 67 -22.40 -5.84 1.32
CA ARG A 67 -23.82 -5.49 1.04
C ARG A 67 -24.33 -6.15 -0.24
N GLU A 68 -23.43 -6.36 -1.21
CA GLU A 68 -23.76 -6.94 -2.52
C GLU A 68 -22.74 -8.02 -2.89
N PRO A 69 -22.89 -9.29 -2.44
CA PRO A 69 -21.86 -10.33 -2.61
C PRO A 69 -21.46 -10.65 -4.06
N LYS A 70 -22.30 -10.25 -5.03
CA LYS A 70 -22.03 -10.35 -6.47
C LYS A 70 -21.12 -9.23 -6.99
N ARG A 71 -20.95 -8.14 -6.24
CA ARG A 71 -20.11 -7.00 -6.58
C ARG A 71 -18.74 -7.16 -5.94
N MET A 72 -17.71 -6.84 -6.69
CA MET A 72 -16.33 -6.79 -6.21
C MET A 72 -15.90 -5.33 -6.02
N LYS A 73 -15.07 -5.08 -5.02
CA LYS A 73 -14.46 -3.78 -4.72
C LYS A 73 -12.95 -3.93 -4.69
N SER A 74 -12.23 -2.93 -5.19
CA SER A 74 -10.79 -2.86 -4.98
C SER A 74 -10.50 -2.48 -3.53
N LEU A 75 -9.41 -3.00 -2.97
CA LEU A 75 -8.99 -2.65 -1.63
C LEU A 75 -8.61 -1.16 -1.51
N SER A 76 -8.10 -0.56 -2.59
CA SER A 76 -7.88 0.89 -2.70
C SER A 76 -9.18 1.69 -2.50
N SER A 77 -10.31 1.25 -3.08
CA SER A 77 -11.61 1.91 -2.89
C SER A 77 -12.16 1.75 -1.46
N VAL A 78 -11.88 0.62 -0.81
CA VAL A 78 -12.24 0.39 0.60
C VAL A 78 -11.44 1.33 1.49
N LEU A 79 -10.13 1.44 1.25
CA LEU A 79 -9.27 2.33 2.01
C LEU A 79 -9.67 3.78 1.80
N TYR A 80 -9.94 4.21 0.56
CA TYR A 80 -10.45 5.54 0.29
C TYR A 80 -11.72 5.83 1.10
N ALA A 81 -12.69 4.92 1.13
CA ALA A 81 -13.92 5.09 1.90
C ALA A 81 -13.67 5.24 3.42
N VAL A 82 -12.71 4.49 3.99
CA VAL A 82 -12.32 4.60 5.41
C VAL A 82 -11.91 6.03 5.75
N PHE A 83 -11.11 6.67 4.90
CA PHE A 83 -10.64 8.05 5.13
C PHE A 83 -11.71 9.13 4.88
N GLN A 84 -12.87 8.76 4.33
CA GLN A 84 -14.02 9.66 4.17
C GLN A 84 -15.03 9.56 5.32
N GLU A 85 -14.85 8.61 6.23
CA GLU A 85 -15.70 8.48 7.41
C GLU A 85 -15.46 9.63 8.40
N LYS A 86 -16.45 9.88 9.26
CA LYS A 86 -16.35 10.92 10.30
C LYS A 86 -15.21 10.67 11.29
N ASP A 87 -14.94 9.39 11.55
CA ASP A 87 -13.86 8.91 12.41
C ASP A 87 -13.03 7.87 11.64
N PRO A 88 -12.00 8.32 10.90
CA PRO A 88 -11.21 7.45 10.04
C PRO A 88 -10.32 6.48 10.82
N GLU A 89 -9.89 6.83 12.04
CA GLU A 89 -9.10 5.96 12.90
C GLU A 89 -9.92 4.76 13.36
N ALA A 90 -11.12 4.99 13.90
CA ALA A 90 -12.03 3.91 14.30
C ALA A 90 -12.48 3.07 13.10
N ALA A 91 -12.75 3.70 11.96
CA ALA A 91 -13.10 3.00 10.72
C ALA A 91 -11.95 2.13 10.21
N LEU A 92 -10.70 2.60 10.33
CA LEU A 92 -9.51 1.84 9.97
C LEU A 92 -9.30 0.66 10.93
N GLU A 93 -9.39 0.87 12.24
CA GLU A 93 -9.24 -0.17 13.25
C GLU A 93 -10.23 -1.34 13.04
N ALA A 94 -11.45 -1.04 12.57
CA ALA A 94 -12.44 -2.05 12.20
C ALA A 94 -12.06 -2.87 10.95
N LYS A 95 -11.09 -2.42 10.16
CA LYS A 95 -10.58 -3.08 8.94
C LYS A 95 -9.22 -3.75 9.12
N VAL A 96 -8.50 -3.41 10.18
CA VAL A 96 -7.18 -4.00 10.51
C VAL A 96 -7.30 -5.52 10.69
N ASP A 97 -6.34 -6.25 10.14
CA ASP A 97 -6.23 -7.71 10.33
C ASP A 97 -6.24 -8.03 11.84
N GLY A 98 -7.10 -8.98 12.23
CA GLY A 98 -7.17 -9.46 13.61
C GLY A 98 -5.83 -9.97 14.15
N ASN A 99 -4.94 -10.48 13.28
CA ASN A 99 -3.60 -10.93 13.66
C ASN A 99 -2.64 -9.78 13.98
N MET A 100 -2.91 -8.56 13.51
CA MET A 100 -2.09 -7.39 13.82
C MET A 100 -2.55 -6.64 15.07
N LYS A 101 -3.75 -6.96 15.60
CA LYS A 101 -4.28 -6.30 16.80
C LYS A 101 -3.34 -6.55 17.98
N GLY A 102 -2.89 -5.46 18.59
CA GLY A 102 -1.95 -5.51 19.72
C GLY A 102 -0.50 -5.82 19.34
N SER A 103 -0.16 -5.86 18.04
CA SER A 103 1.22 -6.06 17.57
C SER A 103 1.91 -4.75 17.17
N CYS A 104 1.17 -3.65 17.05
CA CYS A 104 1.69 -2.32 16.75
C CYS A 104 0.72 -1.24 17.26
N PRO A 105 1.21 -0.01 17.51
CA PRO A 105 0.35 1.13 17.84
C PRO A 105 -0.60 1.45 16.68
N ILE A 106 -1.85 1.77 16.99
CA ILE A 106 -2.86 2.10 15.97
C ILE A 106 -2.48 3.35 15.19
N GLU A 107 -1.76 4.29 15.82
CA GLU A 107 -1.26 5.51 15.20
C GLU A 107 -0.26 5.22 14.08
N GLU A 108 0.60 4.22 14.26
CA GLU A 108 1.56 3.79 13.25
C GLU A 108 0.86 3.04 12.09
N VAL A 109 -0.16 2.24 12.40
CA VAL A 109 -1.04 1.63 11.38
C VAL A 109 -1.76 2.69 10.57
N TYR A 110 -2.23 3.76 11.22
CA TYR A 110 -2.90 4.86 10.56
C TYR A 110 -1.98 5.60 9.58
N LYS A 111 -0.74 5.90 9.98
CA LYS A 111 0.26 6.47 9.06
C LYS A 111 0.55 5.53 7.89
N MET A 112 0.65 4.22 8.14
CA MET A 112 0.88 3.23 7.08
C MET A 112 -0.32 3.17 6.11
N ALA A 113 -1.54 3.27 6.63
CA ALA A 113 -2.77 3.35 5.84
C ALA A 113 -2.83 4.64 5.01
N GLU A 114 -2.35 5.76 5.54
CA GLU A 114 -2.29 7.03 4.80
C GLU A 114 -1.31 6.93 3.62
N ILE A 115 -0.13 6.33 3.82
CA ILE A 115 0.82 6.04 2.73
C ILE A 115 0.12 5.17 1.68
N ALA A 116 -0.51 4.07 2.09
CA ALA A 116 -1.20 3.16 1.18
C ALA A 116 -2.26 3.92 0.34
N ARG A 117 -3.09 4.75 1.00
CA ARG A 117 -4.12 5.56 0.34
C ARG A 117 -3.52 6.50 -0.69
N ARG A 118 -2.48 7.27 -0.34
CA ARG A 118 -1.80 8.21 -1.25
C ARG A 118 -1.13 7.50 -2.42
N CYS A 119 -0.49 6.36 -2.17
CA CYS A 119 0.11 5.52 -3.20
C CYS A 119 -0.93 5.04 -4.20
N SER A 120 -2.13 4.66 -3.73
CA SER A 120 -3.24 4.20 -4.56
C SER A 120 -4.16 5.31 -5.09
N SER A 121 -3.70 6.57 -5.14
CA SER A 121 -4.48 7.68 -5.71
C SER A 121 -4.83 7.43 -7.18
N GLU A 122 -6.01 7.86 -7.61
CA GLU A 122 -6.41 7.77 -9.02
C GLU A 122 -5.48 8.60 -9.91
N ASP A 123 -5.15 9.83 -9.50
CA ASP A 123 -4.21 10.69 -10.21
C ASP A 123 -2.74 10.29 -9.87
N PRO A 124 -1.92 9.93 -10.88
CA PRO A 124 -0.50 9.62 -10.67
C PRO A 124 0.32 10.75 -10.05
N VAL A 125 -0.09 12.01 -10.22
CA VAL A 125 0.62 13.20 -9.69
C VAL A 125 0.53 13.24 -8.16
N ASP A 126 -0.59 12.81 -7.58
CA ASP A 126 -0.81 12.81 -6.13
C ASP A 126 -0.06 11.69 -5.40
N ARG A 127 0.42 10.68 -6.14
CA ARG A 127 1.17 9.56 -5.60
C ARG A 127 2.56 10.02 -5.16
N PRO A 128 3.03 9.71 -3.95
CA PRO A 128 4.35 10.12 -3.48
C PRO A 128 5.47 9.41 -4.25
N GLU A 129 6.69 9.95 -4.18
CA GLU A 129 7.88 9.27 -4.68
C GLU A 129 8.27 8.11 -3.76
N MET A 130 8.85 7.04 -4.32
CA MET A 130 9.29 5.89 -3.52
C MET A 130 10.29 6.26 -2.42
N ARG A 131 11.09 7.31 -2.63
CA ARG A 131 11.99 7.84 -1.61
C ARG A 131 11.22 8.35 -0.37
N ASP A 132 10.14 9.08 -0.58
CA ASP A 132 9.32 9.62 0.50
C ASP A 132 8.59 8.51 1.24
N ILE A 133 8.08 7.52 0.50
CA ILE A 133 7.45 6.30 1.04
C ILE A 133 8.43 5.58 1.98
N VAL A 134 9.65 5.30 1.53
CA VAL A 134 10.68 4.63 2.34
C VAL A 134 11.03 5.43 3.58
N GLN A 135 11.13 6.76 3.47
CA GLN A 135 11.41 7.63 4.62
C GLN A 135 10.31 7.52 5.68
N THR A 136 9.03 7.60 5.29
CA THR A 136 7.93 7.50 6.25
C THR A 136 7.82 6.09 6.85
N LEU A 137 7.97 5.03 6.06
CA LEU A 137 7.97 3.65 6.58
C LEU A 137 9.14 3.38 7.54
N SER A 138 10.30 3.99 7.30
CA SER A 138 11.44 3.89 8.22
C SER A 138 11.14 4.53 9.57
N GLN A 139 10.45 5.68 9.58
CA GLN A 139 10.01 6.34 10.81
C GLN A 139 8.98 5.48 11.56
N ILE A 140 8.00 4.92 10.85
CA ILE A 140 7.00 3.99 11.41
C ILE A 140 7.68 2.78 12.06
N LEU A 141 8.69 2.21 11.40
CA LEU A 141 9.46 1.07 11.94
C LEU A 141 10.18 1.43 13.23
N VAL A 142 10.86 2.58 13.28
CA VAL A 142 11.55 3.04 14.49
C VAL A 142 10.55 3.24 15.64
N CYS A 143 9.43 3.92 15.40
CA CYS A 143 8.39 4.12 16.41
C CYS A 143 7.80 2.79 16.90
N SER A 144 7.62 1.81 16.00
CA SER A 144 7.12 0.47 16.37
C SER A 144 8.11 -0.28 17.26
N ILE A 145 9.42 -0.20 16.99
CA ILE A 145 10.47 -0.81 17.81
C ILE A 145 10.54 -0.16 19.20
N GLU A 146 10.48 1.17 19.27
CA GLU A 146 10.47 1.90 20.54
C GLU A 146 9.25 1.53 21.39
N TRP A 147 8.09 1.42 20.77
CA TRP A 147 6.88 0.94 21.43
C TRP A 147 7.05 -0.50 21.94
N GLU A 148 7.57 -1.44 21.14
CA GLU A 148 7.82 -2.81 21.61
C GLU A 148 8.79 -2.86 22.80
N ALA A 149 9.85 -2.05 22.78
CA ALA A 149 10.81 -1.95 23.88
C ALA A 149 10.13 -1.45 25.17
N SER A 150 9.17 -0.52 25.06
CA SER A 150 8.41 0.00 26.20
C SER A 150 7.53 -1.07 26.88
N LEU A 151 7.17 -2.15 26.18
CA LEU A 151 6.35 -3.25 26.69
C LEU A 151 7.14 -4.30 27.50
N GLY A 152 8.45 -4.10 27.70
CA GLY A 152 9.27 -4.97 28.56
C GLY A 152 9.75 -6.27 27.89
N GLY A 153 9.96 -6.27 26.56
CA GLY A 153 10.81 -7.24 25.85
C GLY A 153 10.24 -8.64 25.61
N LYS A 154 8.93 -8.87 25.81
CA LYS A 154 8.30 -10.18 25.56
C LYS A 154 7.96 -10.44 24.09
N SER A 155 7.93 -9.41 23.25
CA SER A 155 7.76 -9.50 21.79
C SER A 155 9.10 -9.22 21.10
N GLN A 156 9.45 -10.04 20.11
CA GLN A 156 10.66 -9.89 19.28
C GLN A 156 10.28 -9.67 17.81
N VAL A 157 9.12 -9.08 17.53
CA VAL A 157 8.57 -9.01 16.16
C VAL A 157 9.44 -8.12 15.28
N PHE A 158 9.95 -6.99 15.78
CA PHE A 158 10.74 -6.05 14.98
C PHE A 158 12.25 -6.03 15.27
N SER A 159 12.72 -6.67 16.36
CA SER A 159 14.12 -6.67 16.79
C SER A 159 15.13 -7.22 15.76
N GLY A 160 14.70 -8.11 14.86
CA GLY A 160 15.58 -8.76 13.87
C GLY A 160 15.86 -7.92 12.61
N LEU A 161 15.11 -6.85 12.35
CA LEU A 161 15.13 -6.14 11.06
C LEU A 161 16.33 -5.19 10.90
N ILE A 162 16.91 -4.68 11.99
CA ILE A 162 18.06 -3.75 11.94
C ILE A 162 19.39 -4.49 11.67
N MET A 163 19.48 -5.79 11.96
CA MET A 163 20.74 -6.54 11.85
C MET A 163 21.10 -6.97 10.42
N SER A 164 20.20 -6.84 9.44
CA SER A 164 20.45 -7.23 8.04
C SER A 164 20.84 -6.06 7.12
N GLY A 165 21.00 -4.84 7.66
CA GLY A 165 21.18 -3.62 6.87
C GLY A 165 22.59 -2.99 6.89
N ARG A 166 23.64 -3.75 7.24
CA ARG A 166 25.04 -3.29 7.10
C ARG A 166 25.76 -4.05 5.99
#